data_AF-A0A6M3LXN2-F1
#
_entry.id   AF-A0A6M3LXN2-F1
#
_cell.length_a   1.000
_cell.length_b   1.000
_cell.length_c   1.000
_cell.angle_alpha   90.00
_cell.angle_beta   90.00
_cell.angle_gamma   90.00
#
_symmetry.space_group_name_H-M   'P 1'
#
loop_
_entity.id
_entity.type
_entity.pdbx_description
1 polymer ?
#
loop_
_entity_poly.entity_id
_entity_poly.type
_entity_poly.pdbx_seq_one_letter_code
_entity_poly.pdbx_strand_id
1 'polypeptide(L)'
;MIWTDVKAALIDAAASDIKAKTDALPADPASESGAIKTETAAIKAKTDPLPADPASESGAIKTETAAIKTETAAIKTTTDTNLDAKVSERATPAQILADPATDLIDGSALDASVASRSSHAPADILKDAAKKMDGERIDSLLAGIVPIEGTCEPAILDTITEVVKQELGVLFYLEGHIDLSVMEAGDAITLSESISIVTPVDYKKYADSDYSGVQALPLLYVETKPGRYGVKVELTQTAGVVRVFPYQFFVKRVV
;
A
#
# COMPACT_ATOMS: atom_id res chain seq x y z
N MET A 1 -4.25 -93.94 89.51
CA MET A 1 -4.59 -93.86 88.08
C MET A 1 -4.44 -92.44 87.49
N ILE A 2 -4.55 -91.38 88.30
CA ILE A 2 -4.54 -89.97 87.85
C ILE A 2 -3.17 -89.51 87.28
N TRP A 3 -2.05 -90.06 87.75
CA TRP A 3 -0.71 -89.57 87.40
C TRP A 3 -0.25 -89.95 85.98
N THR A 4 -0.74 -91.07 85.45
CA THR A 4 -0.50 -91.48 84.06
C THR A 4 -1.27 -90.61 83.07
N ASP A 5 -2.49 -90.21 83.42
CA ASP A 5 -3.35 -89.38 82.56
C ASP A 5 -2.84 -87.93 82.49
N VAL A 6 -2.32 -87.40 83.60
CA VAL A 6 -1.69 -86.06 83.65
C VAL A 6 -0.42 -86.01 82.77
N LYS A 7 0.40 -87.08 82.75
CA LYS A 7 1.58 -87.14 81.88
C LYS A 7 1.21 -87.20 80.40
N ALA A 8 0.18 -87.97 80.06
CA ALA A 8 -0.32 -88.04 78.68
C ALA A 8 -0.78 -86.66 78.19
N ALA A 9 -1.57 -85.94 79.01
CA ALA A 9 -2.04 -84.60 78.68
C ALA A 9 -0.90 -83.57 78.47
N LEU A 10 0.17 -83.64 79.28
CA LEU A 10 1.35 -82.78 79.11
C LEU A 10 2.14 -83.11 77.83
N ILE A 11 2.23 -84.39 77.46
CA ILE A 11 2.90 -84.83 76.23
C ILE A 11 2.12 -84.38 75.00
N ASP A 12 0.79 -84.51 75.02
CA ASP A 12 -0.07 -84.08 73.92
C ASP A 12 -0.01 -82.56 73.73
N ALA A 13 0.00 -81.81 74.84
CA ALA A 13 0.20 -80.35 74.81
C ALA A 13 1.57 -79.99 74.20
N ALA A 14 2.65 -80.65 74.64
CA ALA A 14 3.99 -80.41 74.08
C ALA A 14 4.09 -80.81 72.59
N ALA A 15 3.44 -81.90 72.17
CA ALA A 15 3.41 -82.32 70.78
C ALA A 15 2.61 -81.34 69.91
N SER A 16 1.50 -80.81 70.42
CA SER A 16 0.72 -79.75 69.78
C SER A 16 1.53 -78.47 69.62
N ASP A 17 2.25 -78.05 70.67
CA ASP A 17 3.12 -76.88 70.64
C ASP A 17 4.29 -77.05 69.66
N ILE A 18 4.91 -78.24 69.64
CA ILE A 18 5.98 -78.57 68.68
C ILE A 18 5.44 -78.50 67.26
N LYS A 19 4.29 -79.13 67.01
CA LYS A 19 3.64 -79.09 65.70
C LYS A 19 3.33 -77.66 65.26
N ALA A 20 2.73 -76.85 66.15
CA ALA A 20 2.44 -75.45 65.85
C ALA A 20 3.71 -74.65 65.51
N LYS A 21 4.81 -74.90 66.22
CA LYS A 21 6.11 -74.27 65.91
C LYS A 21 6.71 -74.77 64.59
N THR A 22 6.57 -76.06 64.28
CA THR A 22 7.05 -76.63 63.01
C THR A 22 6.23 -76.15 61.82
N ASP A 23 4.90 -76.06 61.95
CA ASP A 23 4.01 -75.53 60.92
C ASP A 23 4.24 -74.02 60.66
N ALA A 24 4.78 -73.30 61.65
CA ALA A 24 5.18 -71.90 61.53
C ALA A 24 6.55 -71.70 60.87
N LEU A 25 7.34 -72.75 60.64
CA LEU A 25 8.55 -72.66 59.84
C LEU A 25 8.17 -72.53 58.35
N PRO A 26 8.92 -71.75 57.56
CA PRO A 26 8.68 -71.67 56.13
C PRO A 26 8.76 -73.07 55.51
N ALA A 27 7.81 -73.36 54.63
CA ALA A 27 7.67 -74.69 54.00
C ALA A 27 8.90 -75.08 53.15
N ASP A 28 9.68 -74.09 52.71
CA ASP A 28 10.92 -74.30 51.96
C ASP A 28 11.97 -73.19 52.25
N PRO A 29 12.78 -73.38 53.31
CA PRO A 29 13.91 -72.48 53.60
C PRO A 29 14.97 -72.45 52.48
N ALA A 30 15.03 -73.49 51.63
CA ALA A 30 15.98 -73.54 50.53
C ALA A 30 15.58 -72.60 49.39
N SER A 31 14.27 -72.49 49.10
CA SER A 31 13.74 -71.50 48.14
C SER A 31 14.06 -70.06 48.56
N GLU A 32 13.87 -69.72 49.85
CA GLU A 32 14.22 -68.39 50.37
C GLU A 32 15.73 -68.12 50.23
N SER A 33 16.57 -69.11 50.54
CA SER A 33 18.03 -68.99 50.37
C SER A 33 18.46 -68.81 48.90
N GLY A 34 17.71 -69.41 47.96
CA GLY A 34 17.94 -69.28 46.52
C GLY A 34 17.56 -67.90 45.99
N ALA A 35 16.44 -67.35 46.46
CA ALA A 35 16.02 -65.98 46.16
C ALA A 35 17.05 -64.96 46.66
N ILE A 36 17.50 -65.08 47.92
CA ILE A 36 18.51 -64.19 48.51
C ILE A 36 19.82 -64.21 47.70
N LYS A 37 20.28 -65.38 47.27
CA LYS A 37 21.49 -65.51 46.43
C LYS A 37 21.31 -64.83 45.08
N THR A 38 20.15 -65.02 44.44
CA THR A 38 19.82 -64.38 43.16
C THR A 38 19.80 -62.86 43.29
N GLU A 39 19.14 -62.34 44.32
CA GLU A 39 19.11 -60.89 44.59
C GLU A 39 20.50 -60.35 44.92
N THR A 40 21.30 -61.07 45.72
CA THR A 40 22.69 -60.67 46.04
C THR A 40 23.54 -60.59 44.77
N ALA A 41 23.43 -61.56 43.87
CA ALA A 41 24.11 -61.54 42.58
C ALA A 41 23.65 -60.35 41.71
N ALA A 42 22.35 -60.05 41.69
CA ALA A 42 21.80 -58.92 40.96
C ALA A 42 22.24 -57.55 41.55
N ILE A 43 22.30 -57.43 42.88
CA ILE A 43 22.81 -56.24 43.58
C ILE A 43 24.30 -56.05 43.24
N LYS A 44 25.08 -57.12 43.30
CA LYS A 44 26.50 -57.08 42.95
C LYS A 44 26.72 -56.66 41.50
N ALA A 45 25.97 -57.23 40.56
CA ALA A 45 26.04 -56.85 39.15
C ALA A 45 25.70 -55.36 38.89
N LYS A 46 24.85 -54.76 39.72
CA LYS A 46 24.51 -53.32 39.65
C LYS A 46 25.51 -52.42 40.39
N THR A 47 26.21 -52.95 41.40
CA THR A 47 27.10 -52.15 42.26
C THR A 47 28.56 -52.18 41.76
N ASP A 48 29.03 -53.30 41.22
CA ASP A 48 30.39 -53.44 40.69
C ASP A 48 30.77 -52.44 39.56
N PRO A 49 29.85 -51.96 38.67
CA PRO A 49 30.21 -50.96 37.67
C PRO A 49 30.13 -49.51 38.17
N LEU A 50 29.74 -49.26 39.43
CA LEU A 50 29.75 -47.90 39.98
C LEU A 50 31.19 -47.45 40.26
N PRO A 51 31.53 -46.17 40.01
CA PRO A 51 32.87 -45.66 40.32
C PRO A 51 33.15 -45.77 41.82
N ALA A 52 34.37 -46.16 42.18
CA ALA A 52 34.80 -46.32 43.57
C ALA A 52 34.69 -45.02 44.39
N ASP A 53 34.77 -43.87 43.70
CA ASP A 53 34.51 -42.55 44.26
C ASP A 53 33.77 -41.68 43.23
N PRO A 54 32.44 -41.53 43.35
CA PRO A 54 31.66 -40.65 42.48
C PRO A 54 32.12 -39.17 42.50
N ALA A 55 32.81 -38.73 43.56
CA ALA A 55 33.29 -37.35 43.66
C ALA A 55 34.51 -37.07 42.77
N SER A 56 35.31 -38.08 42.46
CA SER A 56 36.47 -37.96 41.58
C SER A 56 36.08 -37.57 40.14
N GLU A 57 34.96 -38.08 39.63
CA GLU A 57 34.41 -37.66 38.33
C GLU A 57 33.98 -36.18 38.33
N SER A 58 33.41 -35.69 39.44
CA SER A 58 33.06 -34.27 39.61
C SER A 58 34.29 -33.36 39.62
N GLY A 59 35.42 -33.82 40.15
CA GLY A 59 36.71 -33.10 40.14
C GLY A 59 37.29 -32.91 38.73
N ALA A 60 37.21 -33.96 37.89
CA ALA A 60 37.63 -33.89 36.49
C ALA A 60 36.79 -32.89 35.69
N ILE A 61 35.46 -32.98 35.80
CA ILE A 61 34.51 -32.06 35.15
C ILE A 61 34.77 -30.60 35.57
N LYS A 62 35.04 -30.37 36.86
CA LYS A 62 35.34 -29.02 37.38
C LYS A 62 36.63 -28.46 36.77
N THR A 63 37.65 -29.30 36.60
CA THR A 63 38.94 -28.91 36.02
C THR A 63 38.79 -28.57 34.53
N GLU A 64 38.09 -29.42 33.77
CA GLU A 64 37.79 -29.17 32.36
C GLU A 64 36.96 -27.89 32.17
N THR A 65 35.96 -27.66 33.03
CA THR A 65 35.15 -26.43 33.00
C THR A 65 36.00 -25.18 33.24
N ALA A 66 37.01 -25.25 34.12
CA ALA A 66 37.92 -24.14 34.36
C ALA A 66 38.86 -23.89 33.18
N ALA A 67 39.34 -24.96 32.53
CA ALA A 67 40.16 -24.86 31.32
C ALA A 67 39.38 -24.22 30.16
N ILE A 68 38.15 -24.69 29.89
CA ILE A 68 37.28 -24.15 28.83
C ILE A 68 37.00 -22.66 29.04
N LYS A 69 36.74 -22.23 30.28
CA LYS A 69 36.53 -20.80 30.60
C LYS A 69 37.77 -19.97 30.29
N THR A 70 38.95 -20.50 30.59
CA THR A 70 40.22 -19.83 30.31
C THR A 70 40.47 -19.70 28.81
N GLU A 71 40.25 -20.77 28.05
CA GLU A 71 40.35 -20.74 26.58
C GLU A 71 39.33 -19.79 25.95
N THR A 72 38.09 -19.78 26.44
CA THR A 72 37.03 -18.87 25.96
C THR A 72 37.43 -17.40 26.16
N ALA A 73 38.02 -17.06 27.30
CA ALA A 73 38.53 -15.71 27.56
C ALA A 73 39.70 -15.33 26.65
N ALA A 74 40.60 -16.27 26.37
CA ALA A 74 41.72 -16.08 25.45
C ALA A 74 41.25 -15.89 24.00
N ILE A 75 40.27 -16.69 23.55
CA ILE A 75 39.65 -16.56 22.22
C ILE A 75 38.99 -15.19 22.10
N LYS A 76 38.18 -14.79 23.09
CA LYS A 76 37.52 -13.47 23.08
C LYS A 76 38.53 -12.34 22.93
N THR A 77 39.61 -12.37 23.73
CA THR A 77 40.65 -11.34 23.68
C THR A 77 41.35 -11.29 22.32
N THR A 78 41.66 -12.46 21.76
CA THR A 78 42.31 -12.57 20.44
C THR A 78 41.38 -12.09 19.33
N THR A 79 40.10 -12.48 19.35
CA THR A 79 39.10 -12.03 18.36
C THR A 79 38.89 -10.54 18.44
N ASP A 80 38.70 -9.98 19.63
CA ASP A 80 38.51 -8.53 19.81
C ASP A 80 39.72 -7.75 19.30
N THR A 81 40.95 -8.17 19.66
CA THR A 81 42.19 -7.50 19.24
C THR A 81 42.41 -7.60 17.73
N ASN A 82 42.24 -8.79 17.15
CA ASN A 82 42.50 -9.01 15.72
C ASN A 82 41.42 -8.36 14.84
N LEU A 83 40.17 -8.37 15.26
CA LEU A 83 39.09 -7.71 14.54
C LEU A 83 39.27 -6.19 14.59
N ASP A 84 39.58 -5.64 15.78
CA ASP A 84 39.86 -4.21 15.94
C ASP A 84 41.07 -3.76 15.13
N ALA A 85 42.17 -4.53 15.14
CA ALA A 85 43.33 -4.25 14.30
C ALA A 85 43.01 -4.31 12.80
N LYS A 86 42.26 -5.32 12.34
CA LYS A 86 41.91 -5.48 10.91
C LYS A 86 40.92 -4.42 10.42
N VAL A 87 40.02 -3.96 11.29
CA VAL A 87 39.10 -2.85 10.98
C VAL A 87 39.83 -1.51 11.02
N SER A 88 40.70 -1.30 12.01
CA SER A 88 41.51 -0.07 12.15
C SER A 88 42.56 0.09 11.05
N GLU A 89 43.13 -1.01 10.54
CA GLU A 89 44.01 -1.01 9.36
C GLU A 89 43.26 -0.66 8.06
N ARG A 90 41.92 -0.74 8.04
CA ARG A 90 41.11 -0.62 6.82
C ARG A 90 40.45 0.74 6.58
N ALA A 91 40.69 1.77 7.40
CA ALA A 91 39.96 3.01 7.15
C ALA A 91 40.66 4.29 7.63
N THR A 92 41.61 4.78 6.82
CA THR A 92 41.44 6.16 6.36
C THR A 92 40.57 6.13 5.10
N PRO A 93 39.70 7.13 4.85
CA PRO A 93 38.98 7.25 3.58
C PRO A 93 39.92 7.14 2.36
N ALA A 94 41.17 7.60 2.50
CA ALA A 94 42.20 7.50 1.48
C ALA A 94 42.62 6.05 1.14
N GLN A 95 42.61 5.13 2.11
CA GLN A 95 42.98 3.72 1.89
C GLN A 95 41.85 2.89 1.28
N ILE A 96 40.59 3.25 1.54
CA ILE A 96 39.41 2.65 0.87
C ILE A 96 39.44 2.96 -0.64
N LEU A 97 39.90 4.16 -1.02
CA LEU A 97 40.05 4.55 -2.42
C LEU A 97 41.29 3.93 -3.10
N ALA A 98 42.21 3.34 -2.34
CA ALA A 98 43.50 2.85 -2.85
C ALA A 98 43.61 1.32 -2.88
N ASP A 99 42.58 0.57 -2.47
CA ASP A 99 42.58 -0.89 -2.55
C ASP A 99 42.42 -1.33 -4.02
N PRO A 100 43.46 -1.92 -4.65
CA PRO A 100 43.39 -2.36 -6.03
C PRO A 100 42.45 -3.56 -6.23
N ALA A 101 41.95 -4.17 -5.13
CA ALA A 101 40.92 -5.21 -5.18
C ALA A 101 39.49 -4.65 -5.14
N THR A 102 39.29 -3.36 -4.85
CA THR A 102 37.99 -2.70 -5.03
C THR A 102 37.85 -2.16 -6.44
N ASP A 103 37.78 -3.08 -7.40
CA ASP A 103 37.15 -2.85 -8.72
C ASP A 103 35.61 -2.71 -8.61
N LEU A 104 35.11 -2.36 -7.41
CA LEU A 104 33.69 -2.20 -7.09
C LEU A 104 33.20 -0.79 -7.36
N ILE A 105 34.11 0.18 -7.45
CA ILE A 105 33.81 1.54 -7.87
C ILE A 105 34.92 1.96 -8.82
N ASP A 106 34.79 1.57 -10.09
CA ASP A 106 35.52 2.24 -11.14
C ASP A 106 35.12 3.72 -11.11
N GLY A 107 35.95 4.56 -10.48
CA GLY A 107 35.74 5.99 -10.39
C GLY A 107 35.64 6.64 -11.77
N SER A 108 36.20 6.01 -12.81
CA SER A 108 36.05 6.48 -14.20
C SER A 108 34.66 6.18 -14.75
N ALA A 109 34.02 5.08 -14.35
CA ALA A 109 32.61 4.81 -14.64
C ALA A 109 31.66 5.72 -13.86
N LEU A 110 32.00 6.09 -12.62
CA LEU A 110 31.23 7.05 -11.83
C LEU A 110 31.32 8.45 -12.45
N ASP A 111 32.51 8.88 -12.87
CA ASP A 111 32.70 10.16 -13.55
C ASP A 111 31.96 10.20 -14.88
N ALA A 112 31.99 9.13 -15.69
CA ALA A 112 31.20 9.05 -16.92
C ALA A 112 29.68 9.08 -16.66
N SER A 113 29.22 8.42 -15.59
CA SER A 113 27.83 8.41 -15.13
C SER A 113 27.36 9.80 -14.66
N VAL A 114 28.16 10.49 -13.86
CA VAL A 114 27.84 11.82 -13.35
C VAL A 114 27.99 12.88 -14.45
N ALA A 115 29.03 12.79 -15.27
CA ALA A 115 29.25 13.66 -16.43
C ALA A 115 28.12 13.54 -17.46
N SER A 116 27.58 12.34 -17.70
CA SER A 116 26.39 12.18 -18.57
C SER A 116 25.09 12.75 -17.97
N ARG A 117 25.02 12.93 -16.65
CA ARG A 117 23.92 13.65 -15.98
C ARG A 117 24.11 15.16 -16.02
N SER A 118 25.33 15.66 -15.85
CA SER A 118 25.64 17.09 -15.92
C SER A 118 25.85 17.63 -17.34
N SER A 119 25.97 16.76 -18.34
CA SER A 119 26.17 17.15 -19.74
C SER A 119 24.91 17.63 -20.44
N HIS A 120 23.77 17.71 -19.74
CA HIS A 120 22.63 18.44 -20.26
C HIS A 120 23.07 19.90 -20.37
N ALA A 121 23.28 20.37 -21.61
CA ALA A 121 23.45 21.79 -21.82
C ALA A 121 22.25 22.53 -21.20
N PRO A 122 22.35 23.80 -20.80
CA PRO A 122 21.16 24.58 -20.45
C PRO A 122 20.05 24.46 -21.52
N ALA A 123 20.44 24.28 -22.79
CA ALA A 123 19.56 23.97 -23.90
C ALA A 123 18.83 22.62 -23.78
N ASP A 124 19.39 21.57 -23.16
CA ASP A 124 18.72 20.27 -22.99
C ASP A 124 17.71 20.27 -21.84
N ILE A 125 17.98 21.04 -20.78
CA ILE A 125 17.00 21.34 -19.72
C ILE A 125 15.81 22.10 -20.32
N LEU A 126 16.08 23.02 -21.24
CA LEU A 126 15.06 23.79 -21.96
C LEU A 126 14.40 23.03 -23.11
N LYS A 127 14.99 21.94 -23.63
CA LYS A 127 14.32 21.04 -24.59
C LYS A 127 13.25 20.19 -23.91
N ASP A 128 13.41 19.84 -22.64
CA ASP A 128 12.33 19.18 -21.88
C ASP A 128 11.31 20.19 -21.32
N ALA A 129 11.54 21.50 -21.45
CA ALA A 129 10.44 22.48 -21.38
C ALA A 129 9.48 22.34 -22.57
N ALA A 130 9.90 21.69 -23.67
CA ALA A 130 9.01 21.16 -24.71
C ALA A 130 8.40 19.78 -24.36
N LYS A 131 8.54 19.31 -23.10
CA LYS A 131 7.50 18.59 -22.34
C LYS A 131 6.72 19.56 -21.44
N LYS A 132 6.23 20.63 -22.05
CA LYS A 132 4.80 20.86 -22.27
C LYS A 132 3.95 20.95 -20.97
N MET A 133 3.79 22.11 -20.33
CA MET A 133 2.78 23.07 -20.80
C MET A 133 2.76 23.13 -22.32
N ASP A 134 2.11 22.14 -22.94
CA ASP A 134 1.96 22.10 -24.38
C ASP A 134 1.30 23.39 -24.81
N GLY A 135 1.57 23.76 -26.06
CA GLY A 135 0.71 24.73 -26.75
C GLY A 135 -0.74 24.43 -26.43
N GLU A 136 -1.17 23.17 -26.33
CA GLU A 136 -2.51 22.81 -25.86
C GLU A 136 -2.88 23.27 -24.43
N ARG A 137 -2.04 23.15 -23.40
CA ARG A 137 -2.33 23.66 -22.04
C ARG A 137 -2.18 25.17 -21.93
N ILE A 138 -1.23 25.78 -22.64
CA ILE A 138 -1.10 27.23 -22.68
C ILE A 138 -2.25 27.83 -23.49
N ASP A 139 -2.60 27.27 -24.64
CA ASP A 139 -3.77 27.59 -25.46
C ASP A 139 -5.06 27.21 -24.74
N SER A 140 -5.09 26.23 -23.83
CA SER A 140 -6.26 25.96 -22.99
C SER A 140 -6.39 26.95 -21.83
N LEU A 141 -5.28 27.55 -21.38
CA LEU A 141 -5.25 28.57 -20.33
C LEU A 141 -5.43 29.99 -20.91
N LEU A 142 -4.94 30.23 -22.14
CA LEU A 142 -5.00 31.46 -22.92
C LEU A 142 -6.11 31.48 -23.98
N ALA A 143 -6.78 30.36 -24.27
CA ALA A 143 -8.17 30.35 -24.74
C ALA A 143 -9.12 30.72 -23.58
N GLY A 144 -8.65 31.58 -22.66
CA GLY A 144 -9.15 32.95 -22.59
C GLY A 144 -10.15 33.30 -23.68
N ILE A 145 -11.35 32.75 -23.50
CA ILE A 145 -12.64 33.19 -24.03
C ILE A 145 -12.52 34.05 -25.30
N VAL A 146 -12.18 33.44 -26.43
CA VAL A 146 -12.26 34.14 -27.72
C VAL A 146 -13.74 34.38 -27.98
N PRO A 147 -14.20 35.64 -28.08
CA PRO A 147 -15.61 35.91 -28.32
C PRO A 147 -15.99 35.42 -29.72
N ILE A 148 -17.17 34.81 -29.81
CA ILE A 148 -17.86 34.53 -31.07
C ILE A 148 -18.66 35.78 -31.40
N GLU A 149 -18.17 36.56 -32.34
CA GLU A 149 -18.78 37.82 -32.79
C GLU A 149 -19.37 37.65 -34.19
N GLY A 150 -20.50 38.29 -34.43
CA GLY A 150 -21.14 38.25 -35.74
C GLY A 150 -22.41 39.08 -35.82
N THR A 151 -23.14 38.90 -36.91
CA THR A 151 -24.45 39.49 -37.15
C THR A 151 -25.46 38.39 -37.43
N CYS A 152 -26.66 38.50 -36.85
CA CYS A 152 -27.81 37.70 -37.24
C CYS A 152 -28.59 38.49 -38.28
N GLU A 153 -28.71 37.93 -39.49
CA GLU A 153 -29.30 38.57 -40.66
C GLU A 153 -30.48 37.71 -41.18
N PRO A 154 -31.69 37.82 -40.58
CA PRO A 154 -32.86 37.14 -41.11
C PRO A 154 -33.09 37.52 -42.57
N ALA A 155 -33.28 36.54 -43.45
CA ALA A 155 -33.49 36.82 -44.88
C ALA A 155 -34.88 37.42 -45.16
N ILE A 156 -35.88 36.94 -44.44
CA ILE A 156 -37.28 37.37 -44.47
C ILE A 156 -37.89 37.17 -43.07
N LEU A 157 -39.08 37.76 -42.84
CA LEU A 157 -39.84 37.53 -41.62
C LEU A 157 -40.20 36.05 -41.45
N ASP A 158 -40.43 35.64 -40.20
CA ASP A 158 -40.82 34.29 -39.78
C ASP A 158 -39.83 33.17 -40.17
N THR A 159 -38.60 33.54 -40.52
CA THR A 159 -37.51 32.59 -40.78
C THR A 159 -36.60 32.48 -39.58
N ILE A 160 -36.42 31.26 -39.09
CA ILE A 160 -35.48 30.92 -38.03
C ILE A 160 -34.06 31.15 -38.55
N THR A 161 -33.32 32.02 -37.87
CA THR A 161 -31.92 32.33 -38.18
C THR A 161 -31.04 31.91 -37.01
N GLU A 162 -30.03 31.08 -37.27
CA GLU A 162 -29.06 30.66 -36.24
C GLU A 162 -28.19 31.85 -35.83
N VAL A 163 -28.13 32.14 -34.53
CA VAL A 163 -27.26 33.17 -33.97
C VAL A 163 -25.93 32.55 -33.59
N VAL A 164 -25.96 31.51 -32.76
CA VAL A 164 -24.78 30.77 -32.32
C VAL A 164 -25.14 29.31 -32.06
N LYS A 165 -24.19 28.42 -32.35
CA LYS A 165 -24.32 26.99 -32.14
C LYS A 165 -23.00 26.39 -31.68
N GLN A 166 -23.02 25.59 -30.61
CA GLN A 166 -21.82 25.00 -30.05
C GLN A 166 -22.02 23.51 -29.69
N GLU A 167 -21.14 22.64 -30.21
CA GLU A 167 -21.17 21.17 -30.02
C GLU A 167 -19.76 20.63 -29.70
N LEU A 168 -19.31 20.77 -28.46
CA LEU A 168 -17.91 20.46 -28.08
C LEU A 168 -17.65 19.02 -27.61
N GLY A 169 -18.69 18.25 -27.25
CA GLY A 169 -18.55 16.90 -26.67
C GLY A 169 -17.97 16.86 -25.24
N VAL A 170 -17.44 17.98 -24.75
CA VAL A 170 -16.96 18.22 -23.38
C VAL A 170 -17.87 19.23 -22.68
N LEU A 171 -17.80 19.34 -21.35
CA LEU A 171 -18.58 20.32 -20.60
C LEU A 171 -18.13 21.76 -20.94
N PHE A 172 -19.08 22.62 -21.29
CA PHE A 172 -18.87 24.03 -21.56
C PHE A 172 -20.03 24.89 -21.05
N TYR A 173 -19.81 26.19 -20.96
CA TYR A 173 -20.85 27.19 -20.72
C TYR A 173 -20.90 28.14 -21.92
N LEU A 174 -22.11 28.47 -22.38
CA LEU A 174 -22.37 29.48 -23.41
C LEU A 174 -23.14 30.64 -22.77
N GLU A 175 -22.65 31.86 -22.97
CA GLU A 175 -23.31 33.11 -22.56
C GLU A 175 -22.95 34.22 -23.52
N GLY A 176 -23.75 35.29 -23.61
CA GLY A 176 -23.45 36.35 -24.57
C GLY A 176 -24.46 37.48 -24.58
N HIS A 177 -24.27 38.39 -25.52
CA HIS A 177 -25.17 39.52 -25.75
C HIS A 177 -25.61 39.60 -27.21
N ILE A 178 -26.84 40.06 -27.41
CA ILE A 178 -27.40 40.40 -28.73
C ILE A 178 -27.84 41.87 -28.65
N ASP A 179 -27.41 42.68 -29.62
CA ASP A 179 -27.77 44.09 -29.70
C ASP A 179 -29.08 44.28 -30.47
N LEU A 180 -30.13 44.67 -29.74
CA LEU A 180 -31.47 44.97 -30.23
C LEU A 180 -31.71 46.47 -30.45
N SER A 181 -30.67 47.31 -30.42
CA SER A 181 -30.79 48.77 -30.59
C SER A 181 -31.37 49.19 -31.94
N VAL A 182 -31.32 48.29 -32.93
CA VAL A 182 -31.89 48.47 -34.27
C VAL A 182 -33.40 48.27 -34.34
N MET A 183 -34.06 47.79 -33.27
CA MET A 183 -35.51 47.59 -33.25
C MET A 183 -36.25 48.92 -33.15
N GLU A 184 -37.22 49.12 -34.04
CA GLU A 184 -38.11 50.28 -34.07
C GLU A 184 -39.55 49.89 -33.66
N ALA A 185 -40.42 50.91 -33.54
CA ALA A 185 -41.83 50.67 -33.28
C ALA A 185 -42.46 49.82 -34.40
N GLY A 186 -43.05 48.68 -34.03
CA GLY A 186 -43.65 47.73 -34.97
C GLY A 186 -42.77 46.52 -35.30
N ASP A 187 -41.50 46.52 -34.91
CA ASP A 187 -40.63 45.34 -35.01
C ASP A 187 -40.95 44.34 -33.89
N ALA A 188 -40.88 43.04 -34.17
CA ALA A 188 -41.00 41.98 -33.17
C ALA A 188 -40.07 40.81 -33.50
N ILE A 189 -39.45 40.22 -32.46
CA ILE A 189 -38.59 39.05 -32.58
C ILE A 189 -38.93 38.02 -31.50
N THR A 190 -38.63 36.76 -31.79
CA THR A 190 -38.63 35.64 -30.84
C THR A 190 -37.22 35.05 -30.80
N LEU A 191 -36.62 35.02 -29.62
CA LEU A 191 -35.36 34.34 -29.34
C LEU A 191 -35.66 32.94 -28.80
N SER A 192 -35.14 31.91 -29.45
CA SER A 192 -35.30 30.51 -29.06
C SER A 192 -33.97 29.91 -28.64
N GLU A 193 -33.91 29.41 -27.41
CA GLU A 193 -32.77 28.66 -26.89
C GLU A 193 -33.07 27.16 -26.97
N SER A 194 -32.13 26.37 -27.51
CA SER A 194 -32.26 24.91 -27.61
C SER A 194 -31.01 24.19 -27.09
N ILE A 195 -31.22 23.06 -26.40
CA ILE A 195 -30.15 22.26 -25.80
C ILE A 195 -30.26 20.81 -26.26
N SER A 196 -29.13 20.16 -26.52
CA SER A 196 -29.03 18.71 -26.71
C SER A 196 -28.32 18.07 -25.52
N ILE A 197 -28.89 16.96 -25.04
CA ILE A 197 -28.32 16.14 -23.95
C ILE A 197 -27.87 14.74 -24.42
N VAL A 198 -27.88 14.48 -25.72
CA VAL A 198 -27.57 13.17 -26.32
C VAL A 198 -26.62 13.28 -27.52
N THR A 199 -26.03 12.14 -27.90
CA THR A 199 -25.30 11.94 -29.16
C THR A 199 -25.97 10.78 -29.93
N PRO A 200 -26.34 10.93 -31.23
CA PRO A 200 -26.19 12.12 -32.06
C PRO A 200 -27.01 13.31 -31.52
N VAL A 201 -26.62 14.53 -31.89
CA VAL A 201 -27.22 15.76 -31.38
C VAL A 201 -28.71 15.82 -31.77
N ASP A 202 -29.57 16.02 -30.78
CA ASP A 202 -31.02 16.18 -30.94
C ASP A 202 -31.46 17.39 -30.08
N TYR A 203 -31.53 18.56 -30.71
CA TYR A 203 -31.88 19.81 -30.04
C TYR A 203 -33.34 19.79 -29.58
N LYS A 204 -33.55 20.04 -28.29
CA LYS A 204 -34.87 20.32 -27.71
C LYS A 204 -34.93 21.78 -27.28
N LYS A 205 -36.06 22.42 -27.58
CA LYS A 205 -36.32 23.79 -27.14
C LYS A 205 -36.30 23.87 -25.62
N TYR A 206 -35.52 24.81 -25.10
CA TYR A 206 -35.36 25.08 -23.68
C TYR A 206 -36.23 26.26 -23.24
N ALA A 207 -36.14 27.38 -23.97
CA ALA A 207 -36.88 28.60 -23.66
C ALA A 207 -37.15 29.41 -24.95
N ASP A 208 -38.24 30.19 -24.92
CA ASP A 208 -38.50 31.26 -25.89
C ASP A 208 -38.62 32.58 -25.13
N SER A 209 -38.22 33.68 -25.77
CA SER A 209 -38.42 35.03 -25.27
C SER A 209 -38.82 35.96 -26.41
N ASP A 210 -39.93 36.65 -26.25
CA ASP A 210 -40.48 37.57 -27.25
C ASP A 210 -40.13 39.01 -26.89
N TYR A 211 -39.67 39.77 -27.89
CA TYR A 211 -39.34 41.19 -27.77
C TYR A 211 -40.07 41.97 -28.87
N SER A 212 -40.59 43.15 -28.52
CA SER A 212 -41.34 43.98 -29.47
C SER A 212 -41.05 45.46 -29.28
N GLY A 213 -41.04 46.21 -30.37
CA GLY A 213 -40.82 47.64 -30.39
C GLY A 213 -39.41 48.05 -29.99
N VAL A 214 -39.24 49.33 -29.69
CA VAL A 214 -37.97 49.90 -29.21
C VAL A 214 -37.66 49.36 -27.82
N GLN A 215 -36.47 48.78 -27.65
CA GLN A 215 -36.04 48.21 -26.38
C GLN A 215 -35.44 49.29 -25.46
N ALA A 216 -35.91 49.37 -24.21
CA ALA A 216 -35.36 50.28 -23.20
C ALA A 216 -33.93 49.89 -22.77
N LEU A 217 -33.63 48.59 -22.78
CA LEU A 217 -32.31 48.01 -22.57
C LEU A 217 -31.97 47.17 -23.82
N PRO A 218 -31.37 47.79 -24.85
CA PRO A 218 -31.20 47.14 -26.15
C PRO A 218 -30.18 46.01 -26.15
N LEU A 219 -29.21 46.00 -25.23
CA LEU A 219 -28.23 44.93 -25.14
C LEU A 219 -28.80 43.77 -24.33
N LEU A 220 -29.37 42.78 -25.02
CA LEU A 220 -29.97 41.60 -24.42
C LEU A 220 -28.87 40.61 -23.97
N TYR A 221 -28.83 40.27 -22.69
CA TYR A 221 -27.97 39.21 -22.18
C TYR A 221 -28.67 37.85 -22.28
N VAL A 222 -28.02 36.91 -22.95
CA VAL A 222 -28.42 35.50 -22.97
C VAL A 222 -27.74 34.80 -21.80
N GLU A 223 -28.54 34.33 -20.85
CA GLU A 223 -28.08 33.72 -19.60
C GLU A 223 -27.15 32.54 -19.83
N THR A 224 -26.16 32.38 -18.95
CA THR A 224 -25.22 31.26 -19.01
C THR A 224 -25.92 29.90 -19.00
N LYS A 225 -25.77 29.13 -20.08
CA LYS A 225 -26.28 27.74 -20.15
C LYS A 225 -25.13 26.73 -20.18
N PRO A 226 -25.13 25.72 -19.27
CA PRO A 226 -24.20 24.61 -19.37
C PRO A 226 -24.59 23.68 -20.52
N GLY A 227 -23.62 23.26 -21.30
CA GLY A 227 -23.76 22.32 -22.41
C GLY A 227 -22.68 21.25 -22.39
N ARG A 228 -23.00 20.05 -22.87
CA ARG A 228 -22.00 19.03 -23.22
C ARG A 228 -22.09 18.62 -24.68
N TYR A 229 -23.30 18.37 -25.15
CA TYR A 229 -23.54 17.83 -26.50
C TYR A 229 -23.95 18.91 -27.50
N GLY A 230 -24.79 19.88 -27.10
CA GLY A 230 -25.14 21.01 -27.96
C GLY A 230 -25.88 22.12 -27.21
N VAL A 231 -25.54 23.38 -27.48
CA VAL A 231 -26.35 24.56 -27.13
C VAL A 231 -26.48 25.41 -28.39
N LYS A 232 -27.70 25.85 -28.69
CA LYS A 232 -28.04 26.63 -29.88
C LYS A 232 -28.97 27.78 -29.52
N VAL A 233 -28.67 28.97 -30.04
CA VAL A 233 -29.51 30.16 -29.92
C VAL A 233 -29.96 30.57 -31.32
N GLU A 234 -31.25 30.74 -31.50
CA GLU A 234 -31.89 31.10 -32.76
C GLU A 234 -32.75 32.35 -32.57
N LEU A 235 -32.84 33.17 -33.61
CA LEU A 235 -33.66 34.38 -33.63
C LEU A 235 -34.61 34.31 -34.84
N THR A 236 -35.87 34.65 -34.60
CA THR A 236 -36.90 34.75 -35.64
C THR A 236 -37.51 36.14 -35.56
N GLN A 237 -37.43 36.93 -36.62
CA GLN A 237 -38.15 38.21 -36.68
C GLN A 237 -39.57 38.00 -37.19
N THR A 238 -40.56 38.29 -36.35
CA THR A 238 -41.98 37.97 -36.60
C THR A 238 -42.79 39.17 -37.08
N ALA A 239 -42.27 40.39 -36.92
CA ALA A 239 -42.91 41.60 -37.45
C ALA A 239 -41.91 42.71 -37.76
N GLY A 240 -42.36 43.67 -38.57
CA GLY A 240 -41.66 44.91 -38.88
C GLY A 240 -40.74 44.85 -40.10
N VAL A 241 -39.70 45.69 -40.11
CA VAL A 241 -38.70 45.72 -41.18
C VAL A 241 -37.56 44.80 -40.80
N VAL A 242 -37.15 43.89 -41.69
CA VAL A 242 -36.03 42.97 -41.46
C VAL A 242 -34.78 43.74 -40.99
N ARG A 243 -34.28 43.42 -39.80
CA ARG A 243 -33.12 44.07 -39.17
C ARG A 243 -31.92 43.12 -39.09
N VAL A 244 -30.74 43.70 -38.88
CA VAL A 244 -29.49 42.97 -38.64
C VAL A 244 -29.10 43.16 -37.18
N PHE A 245 -28.91 42.06 -36.45
CA PHE A 245 -28.64 42.07 -35.01
C PHE A 245 -27.20 41.63 -34.72
N PRO A 246 -26.30 42.54 -34.34
CA PRO A 246 -24.96 42.18 -33.87
C PRO A 246 -25.02 41.32 -32.61
N TYR A 247 -24.10 40.38 -32.46
CA TYR A 247 -23.99 39.56 -31.26
C TYR A 247 -22.53 39.32 -30.86
N GLN A 248 -22.35 39.00 -29.58
CA GLN A 248 -21.08 38.55 -29.01
C GLN A 248 -21.34 37.47 -27.97
N PHE A 249 -20.87 36.25 -28.21
CA PHE A 249 -20.97 35.12 -27.28
C PHE A 249 -19.61 34.67 -26.78
N PHE A 250 -19.60 34.06 -25.62
CA PHE A 250 -18.44 33.56 -24.91
C PHE A 250 -18.65 32.08 -24.61
N VAL A 251 -17.65 31.26 -24.94
CA VAL A 251 -17.65 29.83 -24.63
C VAL A 251 -16.57 29.55 -23.60
N LYS A 252 -16.98 29.09 -22.42
CA LYS A 252 -16.07 28.67 -21.35
C LYS A 252 -16.04 27.16 -21.25
N ARG A 253 -14.90 26.54 -21.58
CA ARG A 253 -14.69 25.09 -21.43
C ARG A 253 -14.35 24.77 -19.97
N VAL A 254 -14.92 23.69 -19.44
CA VAL A 254 -14.50 23.11 -18.16
C VAL A 254 -13.53 21.99 -18.48
N VAL A 255 -12.26 22.22 -18.17
CA VAL A 255 -11.16 21.26 -18.35
C VAL A 255 -10.97 20.47 -17.06
#